data_AF-M9RMD1-F1
#
_entry.id   AF-M9RMD1-F1
#
_cell.length_a   1.000
_cell.length_b   1.000
_cell.length_c   1.000
_cell.angle_alpha   90.00
_cell.angle_beta   90.00
_cell.angle_gamma   90.00
#
_symmetry.space_group_name_H-M   'P 1'
#
loop_
_entity.id
_entity.type
_entity.pdbx_description
1 polymer ?
#
loop_
_entity_poly.entity_id
_entity_poly.type
_entity_poly.pdbx_seq_one_letter_code
_entity_poly.pdbx_strand_id
1 'polypeptide(L)'
;MRNDISNLLDFIRQDDLWFGRLQDVTTEHLMPALEEFDLDYDDLPELLGEPWPSVLWGCGFEDFLSRRDDEGSVVDLYLKRRGWNETAANREYFAALRDTPVSLYEVSNVKLGESMVLKDLVGDRERVTVFEKSATRSLKQWDRIAVRVIAEGDTHVISGALLAFSAEAVEFLFEGLRAAMKLKGNAPLQLTTRQLMDCAPVFTSAWLFTTLPKAMSSGIPELCNSDGDDVMFHDLRFRLAPGVLQKEIAACLDDVKGFVPEGPRFWNWLALRNTPKKGSGMMLDTEMTGRTVLGTLELKGKSLLVQVNSAARAEKIAALVIEATGKRLKRPLTAIRTVEQVMSEERAETSLEGADEIPPHIEKQITHDYMDKHYRETLDAPLPALDGKSPRQAVRSAAGREKVVDWLKLLENRSDKQQNAVLAEYDFGWMWAKLGLQEYRK
;
A
#
# COMPACT_ATOMS: atom_id res chain seq x y z
N MET A 1 -7.89 22.07 -20.33
CA MET A 1 -7.71 21.82 -21.77
C MET A 1 -6.36 21.14 -21.87
N ARG A 2 -6.20 19.98 -22.52
CA ARG A 2 -4.87 19.34 -22.57
C ARG A 2 -4.11 20.03 -23.71
N ASN A 3 -2.99 20.69 -23.41
CA ASN A 3 -2.16 21.33 -24.43
C ASN A 3 -1.63 20.27 -25.39
N ASP A 4 -1.77 20.51 -26.69
CA ASP A 4 -1.43 19.53 -27.73
C ASP A 4 0.07 19.54 -27.99
N ILE A 5 0.72 18.41 -27.72
CA ILE A 5 2.16 18.22 -27.87
C ILE A 5 2.54 17.51 -29.18
N SER A 6 1.57 17.19 -30.04
CA SER A 6 1.78 16.34 -31.23
C SER A 6 2.81 16.93 -32.19
N ASN A 7 2.72 18.23 -32.47
CA ASN A 7 3.67 18.90 -33.38
C ASN A 7 5.11 18.91 -32.84
N LEU A 8 5.27 19.01 -31.52
CA LEU A 8 6.60 18.95 -30.87
C LEU A 8 7.16 17.52 -30.97
N LEU A 9 6.32 16.51 -30.71
CA LEU A 9 6.71 15.11 -30.85
C LEU A 9 7.08 14.75 -32.28
N ASP A 10 6.32 15.21 -33.27
CA ASP A 10 6.61 14.99 -34.68
C ASP A 10 7.92 15.66 -35.10
N PHE A 11 8.19 16.86 -34.58
CA PHE A 11 9.46 17.53 -34.80
C PHE A 11 10.65 16.74 -34.24
N ILE A 12 10.52 16.19 -33.04
CA ILE A 12 11.56 15.37 -32.40
C ILE A 12 11.80 14.08 -33.19
N ARG A 13 10.72 13.40 -33.61
CA ARG A 13 10.79 12.12 -34.32
C ARG A 13 11.35 12.22 -35.75
N GLN A 14 11.29 13.40 -36.36
CA GLN A 14 11.78 13.63 -37.72
C GLN A 14 13.28 13.90 -37.78
N ASP A 15 13.94 14.09 -36.64
CA ASP A 15 15.37 14.42 -36.55
C ASP A 15 16.08 13.34 -35.72
N ASP A 16 16.89 12.51 -36.38
CA ASP A 16 17.56 11.36 -35.77
C ASP A 16 18.41 11.75 -34.54
N LEU A 17 18.98 12.96 -34.52
CA LEU A 17 19.75 13.45 -33.38
C LEU A 17 18.86 13.66 -32.17
N TRP A 18 17.71 14.33 -32.34
CA TRP A 18 16.79 14.61 -31.23
C TRP A 18 16.03 13.38 -30.78
N PHE A 19 15.66 12.51 -31.72
CA PHE A 19 15.07 11.22 -31.40
C PHE A 19 16.03 10.34 -30.61
N GLY A 20 17.30 10.25 -31.03
CA GLY A 20 18.34 9.52 -30.28
C GLY A 20 18.55 10.08 -28.88
N ARG A 21 18.67 11.41 -28.73
CA ARG A 21 18.80 12.05 -27.40
C ARG A 21 17.60 11.80 -26.48
N LEU A 22 16.38 11.76 -27.02
CA LEU A 22 15.20 11.38 -26.24
C LEU A 22 15.29 9.93 -25.75
N GLN A 23 15.78 9.01 -26.60
CA GLN A 23 16.01 7.62 -26.21
C GLN A 23 17.08 7.51 -25.13
N ASP A 24 18.18 8.27 -25.25
CA ASP A 24 19.25 8.31 -24.25
C ASP A 24 18.72 8.77 -22.87
N VAL A 25 17.99 9.89 -22.84
CA VAL A 25 17.40 10.39 -21.58
C VAL A 25 16.37 9.42 -21.01
N THR A 26 15.53 8.80 -21.84
CA THR A 26 14.59 7.78 -21.37
C THR A 26 15.32 6.56 -20.80
N THR A 27 16.45 6.19 -21.40
CA THR A 27 17.31 5.10 -20.92
C THR A 27 17.91 5.43 -19.54
N GLU A 28 18.35 6.66 -19.31
CA GLU A 28 18.84 7.11 -17.98
C GLU A 28 17.79 6.90 -16.87
N HIS A 29 16.51 7.04 -17.18
CA HIS A 29 15.41 6.86 -16.22
C HIS A 29 15.11 5.39 -15.89
N LEU A 30 15.18 4.51 -16.89
CA LEU A 30 14.66 3.14 -16.80
C LEU A 30 15.75 2.09 -16.60
N MET A 31 16.87 2.22 -17.32
CA MET A 31 17.90 1.20 -17.40
C MET A 31 18.49 0.78 -16.04
N PRO A 32 18.74 1.69 -15.07
CA PRO A 32 19.29 1.28 -13.78
C PRO A 32 18.44 0.24 -13.05
N ALA A 33 17.11 0.35 -13.13
CA ALA A 33 16.22 -0.62 -12.51
C ALA A 33 16.04 -1.86 -13.39
N LEU A 34 15.89 -1.68 -14.71
CA LEU A 34 15.74 -2.79 -15.65
C LEU A 34 16.94 -3.76 -15.60
N GLU A 35 18.16 -3.24 -15.57
CA GLU A 35 19.38 -4.05 -15.43
C GLU A 35 19.45 -4.77 -14.06
N GLU A 36 19.09 -4.09 -12.96
CA GLU A 36 19.11 -4.72 -11.63
C GLU A 36 18.13 -5.91 -11.56
N PHE A 37 16.96 -5.77 -12.16
CA PHE A 37 15.92 -6.79 -12.11
C PHE A 37 15.94 -7.78 -13.28
N ASP A 38 16.95 -7.69 -14.16
CA ASP A 38 17.09 -8.52 -15.37
C ASP A 38 15.85 -8.48 -16.26
N LEU A 39 15.40 -7.26 -16.58
CA LEU A 39 14.20 -6.97 -17.36
C LEU A 39 14.52 -6.17 -18.62
N ASP A 40 13.72 -6.36 -19.66
CA ASP A 40 13.67 -5.50 -20.83
C ASP A 40 12.51 -4.50 -20.73
N TYR A 41 12.54 -3.43 -21.54
CA TYR A 41 11.44 -2.45 -21.59
C TYR A 41 10.08 -3.11 -21.93
N ASP A 42 10.12 -4.16 -22.76
CA ASP A 42 8.95 -4.88 -23.23
C ASP A 42 8.28 -5.74 -22.14
N ASP A 43 8.95 -5.97 -21.00
CA ASP A 43 8.38 -6.70 -19.85
C ASP A 43 7.52 -5.79 -18.93
N LEU A 44 7.72 -4.47 -19.00
CA LEU A 44 7.00 -3.51 -18.14
C LEU A 44 5.47 -3.56 -18.28
N PRO A 45 4.87 -3.73 -19.48
CA PRO A 45 3.42 -3.87 -19.61
C PRO A 45 2.88 -5.12 -18.91
N GLU A 46 3.62 -6.23 -18.92
CA GLU A 46 3.20 -7.47 -18.26
C GLU A 46 3.29 -7.35 -16.73
N LEU A 47 4.38 -6.76 -16.23
CA LEU A 47 4.63 -6.63 -14.80
C LEU A 47 3.78 -5.54 -14.12
N LEU A 48 3.68 -4.36 -14.74
CA LEU A 48 3.05 -3.19 -14.13
C LEU A 48 1.63 -2.96 -14.65
N GLY A 49 1.32 -3.38 -15.88
CA GLY A 49 0.07 -3.07 -16.55
C GLY A 49 -0.01 -1.63 -17.06
N GLU A 50 -1.03 -1.35 -17.86
CA GLU A 50 -1.34 0.02 -18.28
C GLU A 50 -1.86 0.86 -17.10
N PRO A 51 -1.51 2.16 -17.01
CA PRO A 51 -0.83 2.99 -18.01
C PRO A 51 0.70 3.13 -17.80
N TRP A 52 1.32 2.28 -16.98
CA TRP A 52 2.66 2.56 -16.45
C TRP A 52 3.78 2.70 -17.48
N PRO A 53 3.87 1.87 -18.54
CA PRO A 53 4.89 2.07 -19.57
C PRO A 53 4.83 3.48 -20.19
N SER A 54 3.62 3.98 -20.47
CA SER A 54 3.45 5.33 -21.02
C SER A 54 3.82 6.43 -20.02
N VAL A 55 3.50 6.25 -18.73
CA VAL A 55 3.87 7.21 -17.68
C VAL A 55 5.38 7.26 -17.48
N LEU A 56 6.05 6.11 -17.46
CA LEU A 56 7.50 5.98 -17.33
C LEU A 56 8.25 6.61 -18.51
N TRP A 57 7.78 6.37 -19.74
CA TRP A 57 8.27 7.08 -20.92
C TRP A 57 8.05 8.60 -20.81
N GLY A 58 6.89 9.02 -20.30
CA GLY A 58 6.57 10.42 -20.05
C GLY A 58 7.55 11.10 -19.08
N CYS A 59 8.07 10.38 -18.08
CA CYS A 59 9.08 10.90 -17.16
C CYS A 59 10.37 11.28 -17.89
N GLY A 60 10.88 10.37 -18.74
CA GLY A 60 12.06 10.62 -19.56
C GLY A 60 11.82 11.71 -20.62
N PHE A 61 10.63 11.73 -21.23
CA PHE A 61 10.25 12.76 -22.19
C PHE A 61 10.24 14.16 -21.57
N GLU A 62 9.61 14.35 -20.41
CA GLU A 62 9.57 15.65 -19.75
C GLU A 62 10.96 16.10 -19.27
N ASP A 63 11.83 15.18 -18.84
CA ASP A 63 13.24 15.47 -18.55
C ASP A 63 13.99 15.94 -19.80
N PHE A 64 13.85 15.21 -20.91
CA PHE A 64 14.46 15.56 -22.19
C PHE A 64 14.12 16.99 -22.63
N LEU A 65 12.88 17.45 -22.43
CA LEU A 65 12.47 18.82 -22.76
C LEU A 65 13.21 19.90 -21.94
N SER A 66 13.67 19.56 -20.73
CA SER A 66 14.44 20.44 -19.86
C SER A 66 15.95 20.38 -20.06
N ARG A 67 16.49 19.37 -20.76
CA ARG A 67 17.93 19.26 -21.05
C ARG A 67 18.38 20.39 -21.99
N ARG A 68 19.55 20.94 -21.72
CA ARG A 68 20.15 22.05 -22.47
C ARG A 68 21.59 21.69 -22.86
N ASP A 69 21.95 21.98 -24.11
CA ASP A 69 23.34 21.99 -24.58
C ASP A 69 23.76 23.39 -25.03
N ASP A 70 24.90 23.49 -25.72
CA ASP A 70 25.42 24.76 -26.25
C ASP A 70 24.47 25.44 -27.26
N GLU A 71 23.57 24.70 -27.90
CA GLU A 71 22.58 25.20 -28.85
C GLU A 71 21.21 25.52 -28.21
N GLY A 72 21.04 25.19 -26.92
CA GLY A 72 19.80 25.40 -26.16
C GLY A 72 19.08 24.08 -25.85
N SER A 73 17.78 24.13 -25.55
CA SER A 73 16.96 22.92 -25.46
C SER A 73 16.26 22.59 -26.77
N VAL A 74 15.75 21.37 -26.89
CA VAL A 74 14.89 20.97 -28.02
C VAL A 74 13.66 21.87 -28.15
N VAL A 75 13.14 22.36 -27.03
CA VAL A 75 12.02 23.31 -26.99
C VAL A 75 12.45 24.66 -27.59
N ASP A 76 13.63 25.17 -27.25
CA ASP A 76 14.16 26.41 -27.83
C ASP A 76 14.27 26.31 -29.35
N LEU A 77 14.82 25.20 -29.83
CA LEU A 77 14.97 24.94 -31.26
C LEU A 77 13.63 24.80 -31.97
N TYR A 78 12.70 24.04 -31.39
CA TYR A 78 11.38 23.83 -31.93
C TYR A 78 10.60 25.15 -32.04
N LEU A 79 10.56 25.94 -30.97
CA LEU A 79 9.86 27.22 -30.96
C LEU A 79 10.48 28.20 -31.96
N LYS A 80 11.81 28.19 -32.13
CA LYS A 80 12.51 29.00 -33.13
C LYS A 80 12.15 28.61 -34.58
N ARG A 81 12.03 27.31 -34.89
CA ARG A 81 11.79 26.82 -36.27
C ARG A 81 10.31 26.71 -36.63
N ARG A 82 9.47 26.33 -35.68
CA ARG A 82 8.07 25.91 -35.89
C ARG A 82 7.07 26.60 -34.95
N GLY A 83 7.51 27.45 -34.01
CA GLY A 83 6.62 28.11 -33.05
C GLY A 83 5.59 29.08 -33.66
N TRP A 84 5.67 29.38 -34.96
CA TRP A 84 4.63 30.12 -35.68
C TRP A 84 3.39 29.26 -36.00
N ASN A 85 3.51 27.92 -35.97
CA ASN A 85 2.40 26.98 -36.08
C ASN A 85 1.70 26.72 -34.73
N GLU A 86 2.25 27.24 -33.64
CA GLU A 86 1.77 26.99 -32.29
C GLU A 86 0.90 28.12 -31.75
N THR A 87 -0.10 27.74 -30.96
CA THR A 87 -0.90 28.72 -30.20
C THR A 87 -0.05 29.39 -29.13
N ALA A 88 -0.47 30.58 -28.66
CA ALA A 88 0.22 31.24 -27.54
C ALA A 88 0.29 30.33 -26.30
N ALA A 89 -0.82 29.65 -25.97
CA ALA A 89 -0.90 28.71 -24.86
C ALA A 89 0.09 27.54 -24.98
N ASN A 90 0.20 26.92 -26.16
CA ASN A 90 1.16 25.82 -26.36
C ASN A 90 2.61 26.30 -26.21
N ARG A 91 2.95 27.50 -26.72
CA ARG A 91 4.30 28.05 -26.57
C ARG A 91 4.66 28.32 -25.11
N GLU A 92 3.73 28.89 -24.34
CA GLU A 92 3.89 29.10 -22.91
C GLU A 92 4.03 27.77 -22.17
N TYR A 93 3.20 26.79 -22.50
CA TYR A 93 3.25 25.46 -21.92
C TYR A 93 4.58 24.73 -22.20
N PHE A 94 5.09 24.77 -23.44
CA PHE A 94 6.38 24.17 -23.77
C PHE A 94 7.54 24.85 -23.05
N ALA A 95 7.55 26.18 -22.97
CA ALA A 95 8.55 26.92 -22.21
C ALA A 95 8.49 26.55 -20.72
N ALA A 96 7.29 26.40 -20.17
CA ALA A 96 7.11 26.05 -18.77
C ALA A 96 7.53 24.59 -18.47
N LEU A 97 7.27 23.64 -19.38
CA LEU A 97 7.80 22.27 -19.30
C LEU A 97 9.33 22.24 -19.27
N ARG A 98 9.98 23.01 -20.14
CA ARG A 98 11.44 23.15 -20.20
C ARG A 98 12.05 23.68 -18.90
N ASP A 99 11.37 24.62 -18.22
CA ASP A 99 11.94 25.34 -17.08
C ASP A 99 11.52 24.80 -15.70
N THR A 100 10.50 23.93 -15.65
CA THR A 100 9.96 23.41 -14.39
C THR A 100 10.48 22.01 -14.11
N PRO A 101 11.22 21.76 -13.01
CA PRO A 101 11.71 20.43 -12.69
C PRO A 101 10.61 19.54 -12.10
N VAL A 102 10.85 18.23 -12.10
CA VAL A 102 10.11 17.29 -11.24
C VAL A 102 10.49 17.54 -9.78
N SER A 103 9.51 17.43 -8.88
CA SER A 103 9.76 17.37 -7.43
C SER A 103 8.81 16.38 -6.76
N LEU A 104 9.07 16.06 -5.49
CA LEU A 104 8.20 15.25 -4.65
C LEU A 104 7.28 16.17 -3.84
N TYR A 105 5.98 15.96 -3.98
CA TYR A 105 4.96 16.73 -3.28
C TYR A 105 4.16 15.87 -2.33
N GLU A 106 3.82 16.42 -1.17
CA GLU A 106 2.79 15.89 -0.27
C GLU A 106 1.44 16.52 -0.61
N VAL A 107 0.43 15.67 -0.80
CA VAL A 107 -0.94 16.06 -1.15
C VAL A 107 -1.72 16.43 0.10
N SER A 108 -2.49 17.50 0.01
CA SER A 108 -3.37 17.98 1.07
C SER A 108 -4.61 18.67 0.50
N ASN A 109 -5.66 18.83 1.32
CA ASN A 109 -6.87 19.58 0.96
C ASN A 109 -7.47 19.20 -0.43
N VAL A 110 -7.69 17.90 -0.63
CA VAL A 110 -8.19 17.35 -1.90
C VAL A 110 -9.67 17.68 -2.07
N LYS A 111 -10.01 18.40 -3.14
CA LYS A 111 -11.38 18.61 -3.62
C LYS A 111 -11.63 17.72 -4.84
N LEU A 112 -12.48 16.71 -4.64
CA LEU A 112 -12.78 15.69 -5.64
C LEU A 112 -13.20 16.32 -6.99
N GLY A 113 -12.46 16.03 -8.06
CA GLY A 113 -12.77 16.50 -9.41
C GLY A 113 -12.44 17.96 -9.69
N GLU A 114 -11.76 18.66 -8.77
CA GLU A 114 -11.50 20.11 -8.87
C GLU A 114 -10.02 20.45 -8.65
N SER A 115 -9.50 20.25 -7.44
CA SER A 115 -8.18 20.76 -7.05
C SER A 115 -7.57 20.03 -5.88
N MET A 116 -6.27 20.18 -5.67
CA MET A 116 -5.58 19.79 -4.44
C MET A 116 -4.47 20.78 -4.08
N VAL A 117 -4.02 20.78 -2.84
CA VAL A 117 -2.86 21.56 -2.39
C VAL A 117 -1.64 20.64 -2.34
N LEU A 118 -0.56 21.07 -2.98
CA LEU A 118 0.72 20.36 -3.01
C LEU A 118 1.76 21.12 -2.19
N LYS A 119 2.41 20.41 -1.27
CA LYS A 119 3.58 20.92 -0.53
C LYS A 119 4.83 20.26 -1.07
N ASP A 120 5.76 21.06 -1.58
CA ASP A 120 7.07 20.56 -2.01
C ASP A 120 7.86 20.05 -0.80
N LEU A 121 8.40 18.84 -0.90
CA LEU A 121 9.18 18.18 0.16
C LEU A 121 10.69 18.33 -0.03
N VAL A 122 11.14 18.77 -1.21
CA VAL A 122 12.55 18.70 -1.60
C VAL A 122 13.05 19.97 -2.27
N GLY A 123 12.19 20.65 -3.03
CA GLY A 123 12.45 21.97 -3.58
C GLY A 123 12.13 23.09 -2.59
N ASP A 124 12.30 24.32 -3.07
CA ASP A 124 12.10 25.57 -2.33
C ASP A 124 10.70 26.20 -2.57
N ARG A 125 9.80 25.47 -3.24
CA ARG A 125 8.48 25.99 -3.62
C ARG A 125 7.53 26.05 -2.43
N GLU A 126 6.82 27.17 -2.33
CA GLU A 126 5.71 27.29 -1.39
C GLU A 126 4.56 26.35 -1.77
N ARG A 127 3.65 26.13 -0.82
CA ARG A 127 2.45 25.33 -1.04
C ARG A 127 1.63 25.93 -2.18
N VAL A 128 1.22 25.09 -3.12
CA VAL A 128 0.54 25.53 -4.34
C VAL A 128 -0.78 24.78 -4.51
N THR A 129 -1.83 25.49 -4.92
CA THR A 129 -3.10 24.87 -5.30
C THR A 129 -3.03 24.52 -6.78
N VAL A 130 -3.19 23.24 -7.09
CA VAL A 130 -3.22 22.74 -8.47
C VAL A 130 -4.62 22.32 -8.86
N PHE A 131 -5.02 22.67 -10.08
CA PHE A 131 -6.30 22.27 -10.66
C PHE A 131 -6.12 20.97 -11.43
N GLU A 132 -6.75 19.91 -10.93
CA GLU A 132 -6.63 18.57 -11.48
C GLU A 132 -7.93 17.80 -11.20
N LYS A 133 -8.50 17.16 -12.22
CA LYS A 133 -9.82 16.51 -12.15
C LYS A 133 -9.77 14.99 -11.99
N SER A 134 -8.77 14.32 -12.54
CA SER A 134 -8.71 12.86 -12.62
C SER A 134 -7.92 12.27 -11.47
N ALA A 135 -6.70 12.77 -11.23
CA ALA A 135 -5.87 12.40 -10.09
C ALA A 135 -6.54 12.72 -8.74
N THR A 136 -7.37 13.77 -8.62
CA THR A 136 -8.14 14.03 -7.39
C THR A 136 -9.17 12.94 -7.04
N ARG A 137 -9.45 12.00 -7.97
CA ARG A 137 -10.33 10.86 -7.72
C ARG A 137 -9.62 9.69 -7.05
N SER A 138 -8.32 9.54 -7.28
CA SER A 138 -7.49 8.45 -6.73
C SER A 138 -6.62 8.91 -5.58
N LEU A 139 -6.06 10.13 -5.65
CA LEU A 139 -5.18 10.68 -4.63
C LEU A 139 -5.94 11.05 -3.37
N LYS A 140 -5.33 10.71 -2.23
CA LYS A 140 -5.83 10.98 -0.89
C LYS A 140 -4.93 11.97 -0.17
N GLN A 141 -5.45 12.51 0.92
CA GLN A 141 -4.68 13.37 1.80
C GLN A 141 -3.43 12.60 2.29
N TRP A 142 -2.30 13.29 2.31
CA TRP A 142 -0.96 12.77 2.65
C TRP A 142 -0.33 11.82 1.64
N ASP A 143 -0.95 11.58 0.49
CA ASP A 143 -0.26 10.91 -0.60
C ASP A 143 0.97 11.71 -1.03
N ARG A 144 2.00 10.99 -1.47
CA ARG A 144 3.23 11.60 -1.97
C ARG A 144 3.33 11.28 -3.45
N ILE A 145 3.54 12.31 -4.26
CA ILE A 145 3.58 12.18 -5.72
C ILE A 145 4.81 12.88 -6.28
N ALA A 146 5.45 12.29 -7.28
CA ALA A 146 6.46 12.97 -8.09
C ALA A 146 5.82 13.45 -9.38
N VAL A 147 5.85 14.77 -9.58
CA VAL A 147 5.20 15.48 -10.70
C VAL A 147 5.96 16.76 -11.03
N ARG A 148 5.72 17.36 -12.20
CA ARG A 148 6.02 18.78 -12.43
C ARG A 148 4.75 19.60 -12.21
N VAL A 149 4.88 20.72 -11.51
CA VAL A 149 3.77 21.66 -11.26
C VAL A 149 4.01 22.91 -12.10
N ILE A 150 3.20 23.06 -13.14
CA ILE A 150 3.37 24.07 -14.19
C ILE A 150 2.36 25.20 -13.97
N ALA A 151 2.82 26.45 -14.12
CA ALA A 151 1.93 27.60 -14.17
C ALA A 151 1.23 27.69 -15.53
N GLU A 152 -0.10 27.78 -15.52
CA GLU A 152 -0.94 28.01 -16.70
C GLU A 152 -1.81 29.25 -16.40
N GLY A 153 -1.35 30.40 -16.88
CA GLY A 153 -1.91 31.71 -16.49
C GLY A 153 -1.77 31.96 -14.99
N ASP A 154 -2.89 32.26 -14.33
CA ASP A 154 -2.95 32.48 -12.87
C ASP A 154 -3.15 31.18 -12.07
N THR A 155 -3.17 30.03 -12.74
CA THR A 155 -3.43 28.73 -12.13
C THR A 155 -2.23 27.80 -12.24
N HIS A 156 -2.22 26.72 -11.46
CA HIS A 156 -1.21 25.67 -11.57
C HIS A 156 -1.85 24.34 -11.93
N VAL A 157 -1.15 23.55 -12.74
CA VAL A 157 -1.57 22.23 -13.19
C VAL A 157 -0.43 21.23 -13.06
N ILE A 158 -0.77 19.94 -13.03
CA ILE A 158 0.20 18.85 -13.04
C ILE A 158 0.53 18.49 -14.50
N SER A 159 1.83 18.35 -14.83
CA SER A 159 2.30 17.85 -16.12
C SER A 159 1.97 16.36 -16.32
N GLY A 160 2.15 15.84 -17.54
CA GLY A 160 1.60 14.55 -17.95
C GLY A 160 2.02 13.35 -17.09
N ALA A 161 3.28 13.31 -16.65
CA ALA A 161 3.79 12.21 -15.84
C ALA A 161 3.53 12.40 -14.33
N LEU A 162 2.84 11.43 -13.72
CA LEU A 162 2.57 11.38 -12.29
C LEU A 162 2.94 10.01 -11.73
N LEU A 163 3.89 9.99 -10.80
CA LEU A 163 4.26 8.79 -10.05
C LEU A 163 3.76 8.92 -8.62
N ALA A 164 2.92 7.98 -8.18
CA ALA A 164 2.50 7.88 -6.78
C ALA A 164 3.54 7.10 -5.97
N PHE A 165 4.07 7.72 -4.92
CA PHE A 165 5.15 7.17 -4.10
C PHE A 165 4.61 6.49 -2.84
N SER A 166 5.08 5.26 -2.62
CA SER A 166 4.96 4.60 -1.32
C SER A 166 5.92 5.23 -0.30
N ALA A 167 5.73 4.96 1.00
CA ALA A 167 6.66 5.44 2.04
C ALA A 167 8.10 4.96 1.78
N GLU A 168 8.26 3.70 1.37
CA GLU A 168 9.54 3.09 1.00
C GLU A 168 10.17 3.80 -0.22
N ALA A 169 9.38 4.12 -1.24
CA ALA A 169 9.86 4.87 -2.41
C ALA A 169 10.39 6.27 -2.03
N VAL A 170 9.76 6.92 -1.05
CA VAL A 170 10.21 8.23 -0.56
C VAL A 170 11.51 8.13 0.20
N GLU A 171 11.65 7.13 1.06
CA GLU A 171 12.91 6.86 1.77
C GLU A 171 14.03 6.58 0.78
N PHE A 172 13.80 5.70 -0.19
CA PHE A 172 14.76 5.36 -1.24
C PHE A 172 15.12 6.58 -2.11
N LEU A 173 14.15 7.41 -2.47
CA LEU A 173 14.40 8.67 -3.18
C LEU A 173 15.28 9.61 -2.36
N PHE A 174 14.98 9.79 -1.07
CA PHE A 174 15.76 10.68 -0.21
C PHE A 174 17.20 10.20 -0.02
N GLU A 175 17.43 8.88 0.04
CA GLU A 175 18.77 8.30 0.02
C GLU A 175 19.47 8.57 -1.31
N GLY A 176 18.79 8.31 -2.44
CA GLY A 176 19.33 8.56 -3.79
C GLY A 176 19.70 10.03 -4.02
N LEU A 177 18.83 10.96 -3.63
CA LEU A 177 19.11 12.40 -3.77
C LEU A 177 20.25 12.86 -2.86
N ARG A 178 20.34 12.34 -1.63
CA ARG A 178 21.48 12.64 -0.75
C ARG A 178 22.80 12.13 -1.34
N ALA A 179 22.79 10.92 -1.91
CA ALA A 179 23.95 10.36 -2.57
C ALA A 179 24.37 11.19 -3.80
N ALA A 180 23.42 11.54 -4.67
CA ALA A 180 23.65 12.37 -5.85
C ALA A 180 24.22 13.76 -5.48
N MET A 181 23.70 14.37 -4.41
CA MET A 181 24.15 15.67 -3.90
C MET A 181 25.38 15.59 -2.98
N LYS A 182 25.91 14.38 -2.72
CA LYS A 182 27.03 14.12 -1.79
C LYS A 182 26.80 14.74 -0.40
N LEU A 183 25.55 14.73 0.07
CA LEU A 183 25.16 15.24 1.38
C LEU A 183 25.57 14.24 2.47
N LYS A 184 26.02 14.75 3.62
CA LYS A 184 26.46 13.93 4.76
C LYS A 184 25.46 13.99 5.90
N GLY A 185 25.20 12.82 6.52
CA GLY A 185 24.37 12.72 7.71
C GLY A 185 22.98 13.31 7.54
N ASN A 186 22.51 14.06 8.54
CA ASN A 186 21.17 14.66 8.56
C ASN A 186 21.12 16.07 7.94
N ALA A 187 21.97 16.38 6.96
CA ALA A 187 21.85 17.64 6.23
C ALA A 187 20.43 17.79 5.64
N PRO A 188 19.82 18.98 5.70
CA PRO A 188 18.49 19.21 5.15
C PRO A 188 18.51 18.94 3.65
N LEU A 189 17.54 18.16 3.18
CA LEU A 189 17.38 17.86 1.76
C LEU A 189 16.56 18.99 1.13
N GLN A 190 17.26 19.99 0.61
CA GLN A 190 16.70 21.17 -0.05
C GLN A 190 17.49 21.41 -1.33
N LEU A 191 16.87 21.15 -2.48
CA LEU A 191 17.50 21.20 -3.79
C LEU A 191 17.03 22.43 -4.56
N THR A 192 17.97 23.09 -5.21
CA THR A 192 17.66 24.16 -6.17
C THR A 192 16.98 23.60 -7.41
N THR A 193 16.29 24.44 -8.17
CA THR A 193 15.68 24.07 -9.46
C THR A 193 16.67 23.35 -10.38
N ARG A 194 17.92 23.82 -10.47
CA ARG A 194 18.96 23.18 -11.30
C ARG A 194 19.31 21.78 -10.80
N GLN A 195 19.49 21.61 -9.50
CA GLN A 195 19.79 20.30 -8.91
C GLN A 195 18.64 19.30 -9.12
N LEU A 196 17.39 19.75 -9.04
CA LEU A 196 16.23 18.90 -9.33
C LEU A 196 16.19 18.47 -10.80
N MET A 197 16.51 19.37 -11.75
CA MET A 197 16.66 19.00 -13.17
C MET A 197 17.74 17.93 -13.36
N ASP A 198 18.91 18.12 -12.74
CA ASP A 198 20.04 17.18 -12.84
C ASP A 198 19.75 15.82 -12.19
N CYS A 199 18.70 15.73 -11.35
CA CYS A 199 18.32 14.53 -10.60
C CYS A 199 17.01 13.88 -11.08
N ALA A 200 16.42 14.32 -12.20
CA ALA A 200 15.14 13.80 -12.67
C ALA A 200 15.10 12.26 -12.81
N PRO A 201 16.14 11.57 -13.31
CA PRO A 201 16.16 10.10 -13.37
C PRO A 201 16.02 9.43 -12.01
N VAL A 202 16.57 10.01 -10.94
CA VAL A 202 16.57 9.45 -9.58
C VAL A 202 15.14 9.25 -9.05
N PHE A 203 14.20 10.12 -9.43
CA PHE A 203 12.78 9.97 -9.09
C PHE A 203 12.17 8.73 -9.72
N THR A 204 12.44 8.50 -11.01
CA THR A 204 11.89 7.35 -11.73
C THR A 204 12.51 6.05 -11.24
N SER A 205 13.84 6.03 -11.06
CA SER A 205 14.54 4.88 -10.50
C SER A 205 14.01 4.53 -9.11
N ALA A 206 13.90 5.50 -8.19
CA ALA A 206 13.39 5.23 -6.84
C ALA A 206 11.99 4.61 -6.83
N TRP A 207 11.13 5.03 -7.75
CA TRP A 207 9.82 4.43 -7.93
C TRP A 207 9.91 2.98 -8.45
N LEU A 208 10.73 2.72 -9.47
CA LEU A 208 10.91 1.39 -10.05
C LEU A 208 11.53 0.40 -9.05
N PHE A 209 12.60 0.77 -8.36
CA PHE A 209 13.29 -0.07 -7.37
C PHE A 209 12.40 -0.53 -6.21
N THR A 210 11.30 0.17 -5.94
CA THR A 210 10.36 -0.18 -4.87
C THR A 210 9.03 -0.75 -5.37
N THR A 211 8.78 -0.66 -6.67
CA THR A 211 7.54 -1.14 -7.31
C THR A 211 7.75 -2.47 -8.03
N LEU A 212 8.84 -2.62 -8.78
CA LEU A 212 9.16 -3.85 -9.51
C LEU A 212 9.27 -5.07 -8.60
N PRO A 213 9.97 -5.03 -7.44
CA PRO A 213 10.00 -6.19 -6.54
C PRO A 213 8.61 -6.64 -6.11
N LYS A 214 7.67 -5.72 -5.90
CA LYS A 214 6.30 -6.04 -5.47
C LYS A 214 5.50 -6.65 -6.62
N ALA A 215 5.65 -6.13 -7.83
CA ALA A 215 5.02 -6.67 -9.02
C ALA A 215 5.53 -8.08 -9.35
N MET A 216 6.84 -8.31 -9.23
CA MET A 216 7.48 -9.61 -9.42
C MET A 216 7.15 -10.59 -8.29
N SER A 217 7.00 -10.09 -7.06
CA SER A 217 6.61 -10.88 -5.88
C SER A 217 5.10 -11.10 -5.81
N SER A 218 4.38 -11.12 -6.95
CA SER A 218 2.96 -11.48 -7.03
C SER A 218 2.68 -12.96 -6.68
N GLY A 219 3.34 -13.49 -5.67
CA GLY A 219 2.82 -14.53 -4.80
C GLY A 219 2.04 -13.87 -3.65
N ILE A 220 1.01 -14.55 -3.17
CA ILE A 220 0.35 -14.21 -1.91
C ILE A 220 1.43 -14.05 -0.83
N PRO A 221 1.35 -13.02 0.05
CA PRO A 221 2.31 -12.90 1.15
C PRO A 221 2.42 -14.25 1.84
N GLU A 222 3.63 -14.74 2.10
CA GLU A 222 3.80 -15.99 2.87
C GLU A 222 3.03 -15.84 4.18
N LEU A 223 1.90 -16.54 4.28
CA LEU A 223 1.02 -16.51 5.44
C LEU A 223 1.56 -17.54 6.42
N CYS A 224 1.88 -17.11 7.63
CA CYS A 224 2.25 -18.01 8.72
C CYS A 224 1.22 -17.95 9.85
N ASN A 225 1.01 -19.06 10.56
CA ASN A 225 0.19 -19.10 11.77
C ASN A 225 0.99 -18.67 13.02
N SER A 226 0.35 -18.61 14.20
CA SER A 226 1.02 -18.27 15.48
C SER A 226 2.18 -19.18 15.87
N ASP A 227 2.24 -20.37 15.29
CA ASP A 227 3.30 -21.37 15.54
C ASP A 227 4.50 -21.17 14.59
N GLY A 228 4.35 -20.31 13.57
CA GLY A 228 5.34 -20.05 12.53
C GLY A 228 5.29 -21.02 11.35
N ASP A 229 4.24 -21.83 11.24
CA ASP A 229 4.02 -22.73 10.10
C ASP A 229 3.31 -22.00 8.95
N ASP A 230 3.58 -22.41 7.72
CA ASP A 230 2.83 -21.98 6.53
C ASP A 230 1.33 -22.28 6.68
N VAL A 231 0.50 -21.32 6.31
CA VAL A 231 -0.96 -21.44 6.38
C VAL A 231 -1.46 -22.33 5.23
N MET A 232 -1.96 -23.50 5.58
CA MET A 232 -2.70 -24.41 4.69
C MET A 232 -3.93 -24.93 5.43
N PHE A 233 -5.12 -24.82 4.83
CA PHE A 233 -6.35 -25.27 5.48
C PHE A 233 -6.52 -26.78 5.32
N HIS A 234 -6.62 -27.50 6.44
CA HIS A 234 -6.91 -28.92 6.48
C HIS A 234 -8.30 -29.16 7.07
N ASP A 235 -9.17 -29.78 6.27
CA ASP A 235 -10.46 -30.28 6.74
C ASP A 235 -10.38 -31.78 6.95
N LEU A 236 -10.51 -32.22 8.20
CA LEU A 236 -10.56 -33.63 8.55
C LEU A 236 -12.01 -34.03 8.81
N ARG A 237 -12.45 -35.08 8.11
CA ARG A 237 -13.78 -35.65 8.29
C ARG A 237 -13.69 -37.04 8.90
N PHE A 238 -14.07 -37.16 10.16
CA PHE A 238 -14.21 -38.44 10.85
C PHE A 238 -15.65 -38.94 10.75
N ARG A 239 -15.87 -40.15 10.25
CA ARG A 239 -17.22 -40.76 10.26
C ARG A 239 -17.45 -41.51 11.56
N LEU A 240 -18.63 -41.35 12.15
CA LEU A 240 -19.03 -42.15 13.31
C LEU A 240 -19.12 -43.63 12.92
N ALA A 241 -18.69 -44.50 13.83
CA ALA A 241 -18.86 -45.94 13.68
C ALA A 241 -20.36 -46.32 13.75
N PRO A 242 -20.78 -47.46 13.16
CA PRO A 242 -22.17 -47.89 13.23
C PRO A 242 -22.67 -47.98 14.67
N GLY A 243 -23.83 -47.39 14.95
CA GLY A 243 -24.47 -47.41 16.27
C GLY A 243 -23.99 -46.35 17.27
N VAL A 244 -22.92 -45.62 16.96
CA VAL A 244 -22.41 -44.53 17.82
C VAL A 244 -23.30 -43.29 17.72
N LEU A 245 -23.65 -42.71 18.86
CA LEU A 245 -24.44 -41.49 18.96
C LEU A 245 -23.54 -40.26 19.12
N GLN A 246 -23.96 -39.12 18.57
CA GLN A 246 -23.20 -37.86 18.69
C GLN A 246 -22.90 -37.49 20.15
N LYS A 247 -23.84 -37.71 21.07
CA LYS A 247 -23.65 -37.43 22.51
C LYS A 247 -22.48 -38.20 23.14
N GLU A 248 -22.16 -39.38 22.61
CA GLU A 248 -21.05 -40.22 23.09
C GLU A 248 -19.70 -39.71 22.59
N ILE A 249 -19.69 -39.01 21.44
CA ILE A 249 -18.52 -38.32 20.93
C ILE A 249 -18.33 -37.00 21.67
N ALA A 250 -19.42 -36.23 21.87
CA ALA A 250 -19.39 -34.97 22.61
C ALA A 250 -18.78 -35.15 24.01
N ALA A 251 -19.26 -36.14 24.77
CA ALA A 251 -18.73 -36.45 26.09
C ALA A 251 -17.22 -36.80 26.08
N CYS A 252 -16.73 -37.46 25.03
CA CYS A 252 -15.30 -37.73 24.89
C CYS A 252 -14.48 -36.46 24.59
N LEU A 253 -15.01 -35.55 23.77
CA LEU A 253 -14.34 -34.32 23.37
C LEU A 253 -14.32 -33.29 24.50
N ASP A 254 -15.35 -33.25 25.33
CA ASP A 254 -15.44 -32.36 26.51
C ASP A 254 -14.33 -32.63 27.53
N ASP A 255 -13.84 -33.86 27.63
CA ASP A 255 -12.75 -34.26 28.52
C ASP A 255 -11.35 -33.96 27.94
N VAL A 256 -11.24 -33.50 26.68
CA VAL A 256 -9.95 -33.21 26.04
C VAL A 256 -9.44 -31.84 26.47
N LYS A 257 -8.27 -31.83 27.11
CA LYS A 257 -7.60 -30.59 27.52
C LYS A 257 -7.35 -29.67 26.32
N GLY A 258 -7.93 -28.47 26.37
CA GLY A 258 -7.78 -27.44 25.35
C GLY A 258 -8.95 -27.36 24.37
N PHE A 259 -9.87 -28.33 24.38
CA PHE A 259 -11.15 -28.18 23.67
C PHE A 259 -12.12 -27.42 24.59
N VAL A 260 -12.66 -26.32 24.08
CA VAL A 260 -13.63 -25.49 24.80
C VAL A 260 -14.95 -25.58 24.05
N PRO A 261 -16.00 -26.17 24.66
CA PRO A 261 -17.30 -26.28 24.02
C PRO A 261 -17.95 -24.91 23.85
N GLU A 262 -18.45 -24.63 22.65
CA GLU A 262 -19.26 -23.45 22.31
C GLU A 262 -20.64 -23.89 21.83
N GLY A 263 -21.22 -24.85 22.56
CA GLY A 263 -22.50 -25.47 22.26
C GLY A 263 -22.44 -27.00 22.33
N PRO A 264 -23.56 -27.70 22.11
CA PRO A 264 -23.64 -29.16 22.27
C PRO A 264 -22.96 -29.96 21.14
N ARG A 265 -22.50 -29.28 20.09
CA ARG A 265 -21.97 -29.89 18.86
C ARG A 265 -20.73 -29.18 18.31
N PHE A 266 -20.20 -28.19 19.01
CA PHE A 266 -19.12 -27.35 18.51
C PHE A 266 -18.07 -27.08 19.60
N TRP A 267 -16.80 -27.17 19.23
CA TRP A 267 -15.66 -26.94 20.12
C TRP A 267 -14.59 -26.08 19.43
N ASN A 268 -14.00 -25.17 20.19
CA ASN A 268 -12.77 -24.48 19.82
C ASN A 268 -11.57 -25.16 20.45
N TRP A 269 -10.53 -25.43 19.66
CA TRP A 269 -9.25 -25.90 20.18
C TRP A 269 -8.34 -24.71 20.49
N LEU A 270 -8.05 -24.47 21.77
CA LEU A 270 -7.34 -23.29 22.24
C LEU A 270 -5.95 -23.62 22.80
N ALA A 271 -5.00 -22.73 22.53
CA ALA A 271 -3.67 -22.74 23.17
C ALA A 271 -3.31 -21.40 23.81
N LEU A 272 -2.33 -21.46 24.72
CA LEU A 272 -1.70 -20.26 25.26
C LEU A 272 -0.97 -19.52 24.15
N ARG A 273 -1.08 -18.19 24.17
CA ARG A 273 -0.42 -17.33 23.20
C ARG A 273 1.10 -17.49 23.30
N ASN A 274 1.73 -17.79 22.18
CA ASN A 274 3.18 -17.67 22.03
C ASN A 274 3.53 -16.28 21.49
N THR A 275 4.67 -15.73 21.93
CA THR A 275 5.25 -14.55 21.28
C THR A 275 5.68 -14.92 19.87
N PRO A 276 5.29 -14.15 18.83
CA PRO A 276 5.62 -14.49 17.45
C PRO A 276 7.14 -14.62 17.29
N LYS A 277 7.59 -15.70 16.64
CA LYS A 277 8.96 -15.76 16.13
C LYS A 277 9.08 -14.74 15.00
N LYS A 278 10.21 -14.02 14.93
CA LYS A 278 10.51 -13.05 13.87
C LYS A 278 10.44 -13.75 12.50
N GLY A 279 9.29 -13.68 11.84
CA GLY A 279 9.07 -14.04 10.45
C GLY A 279 8.41 -12.86 9.75
N SER A 280 8.75 -12.64 8.48
CA SER A 280 8.30 -11.49 7.68
C SER A 280 6.89 -11.67 7.09
N GLY A 281 6.22 -12.78 7.38
CA GLY A 281 4.91 -13.13 6.84
C GLY A 281 3.74 -12.46 7.55
N MET A 282 2.62 -12.29 6.84
CA MET A 282 1.37 -11.83 7.45
C MET A 282 0.78 -12.95 8.31
N MET A 283 0.46 -12.67 9.58
CA MET A 283 -0.12 -13.67 10.49
C MET A 283 -1.62 -13.82 10.27
N LEU A 284 -2.09 -15.06 10.11
CA LEU A 284 -3.51 -15.39 10.06
C LEU A 284 -3.89 -16.24 11.29
N ASP A 285 -4.32 -15.57 12.36
CA ASP A 285 -4.83 -16.24 13.56
C ASP A 285 -6.13 -15.62 14.07
N THR A 286 -7.02 -16.48 14.54
CA THR A 286 -8.26 -16.09 15.23
C THR A 286 -8.01 -16.12 16.74
N GLU A 287 -8.31 -15.00 17.42
CA GLU A 287 -8.19 -14.89 18.87
C GLU A 287 -9.57 -15.08 19.54
N MET A 288 -9.61 -15.87 20.62
CA MET A 288 -10.80 -16.00 21.48
C MET A 288 -10.39 -15.91 22.95
N THR A 289 -10.94 -14.96 23.70
CA THR A 289 -10.70 -14.79 25.15
C THR A 289 -9.21 -14.68 25.54
N GLY A 290 -8.39 -14.08 24.69
CA GLY A 290 -6.93 -13.94 24.91
C GLY A 290 -6.12 -15.21 24.66
N ARG A 291 -6.71 -16.23 24.03
CA ARG A 291 -6.05 -17.47 23.57
C ARG A 291 -6.11 -17.58 22.05
N THR A 292 -5.14 -18.28 21.47
CA THR A 292 -5.13 -18.56 20.04
C THR A 292 -6.04 -19.75 19.75
N VAL A 293 -6.94 -19.58 18.77
CA VAL A 293 -7.74 -20.67 18.21
C VAL A 293 -6.87 -21.45 17.22
N LEU A 294 -6.54 -22.69 17.57
CA LEU A 294 -5.74 -23.60 16.74
C LEU A 294 -6.59 -24.31 15.67
N GLY A 295 -7.90 -24.38 15.90
CA GLY A 295 -8.87 -25.01 15.00
C GLY A 295 -10.23 -25.18 15.65
N THR A 296 -11.19 -25.63 14.86
CA THR A 296 -12.58 -25.85 15.26
C THR A 296 -12.99 -27.29 15.02
N LEU A 297 -13.92 -27.80 15.85
CA LEU A 297 -14.51 -29.12 15.70
C LEU A 297 -16.04 -28.99 15.72
N GLU A 298 -16.72 -29.59 14.75
CA GLU A 298 -18.18 -29.57 14.65
C GLU A 298 -18.76 -30.97 14.38
N LEU A 299 -19.79 -31.36 15.13
CA LEU A 299 -20.59 -32.56 14.88
C LEU A 299 -21.76 -32.26 13.93
N LYS A 300 -21.63 -32.70 12.67
CA LYS A 300 -22.67 -32.55 11.63
C LYS A 300 -23.09 -33.91 11.06
N GLY A 301 -24.35 -34.28 11.30
CA GLY A 301 -24.91 -35.55 10.85
C GLY A 301 -24.18 -36.78 11.42
N LYS A 302 -23.63 -37.65 10.57
CA LYS A 302 -22.86 -38.85 11.00
C LYS A 302 -21.34 -38.62 10.95
N SER A 303 -20.90 -37.37 11.06
CA SER A 303 -19.48 -37.02 11.00
C SER A 303 -19.09 -35.96 12.04
N LEU A 304 -17.84 -36.03 12.49
CA LEU A 304 -17.11 -34.95 13.14
C LEU A 304 -16.24 -34.29 12.07
N LEU A 305 -16.43 -32.99 11.88
CA LEU A 305 -15.64 -32.13 11.00
C LEU A 305 -14.64 -31.38 11.85
N VAL A 306 -13.39 -31.29 11.39
CA VAL A 306 -12.32 -30.58 12.08
C VAL A 306 -11.62 -29.69 11.06
N GLN A 307 -11.44 -28.42 11.40
CA GLN A 307 -10.75 -27.45 10.54
C GLN A 307 -9.55 -26.86 11.27
N VAL A 308 -8.40 -26.89 10.62
CA VAL A 308 -7.14 -26.30 11.12
C VAL A 308 -6.37 -25.66 9.97
N ASN A 309 -5.44 -24.77 10.27
CA ASN A 309 -4.71 -23.98 9.28
C ASN A 309 -3.22 -24.34 9.15
N SER A 310 -2.79 -25.52 9.61
CA SER A 310 -1.47 -26.09 9.25
C SER A 310 -1.46 -27.62 9.31
N ALA A 311 -0.51 -28.24 8.58
CA ALA A 311 -0.32 -29.69 8.58
C ALA A 311 0.06 -30.24 9.97
N ALA A 312 0.92 -29.52 10.70
CA ALA A 312 1.30 -29.89 12.06
C ALA A 312 0.10 -29.87 13.02
N ARG A 313 -0.79 -28.87 12.89
CA ARG A 313 -2.05 -28.81 13.65
C ARG A 313 -2.99 -29.96 13.25
N ALA A 314 -3.05 -30.34 11.98
CA ALA A 314 -3.88 -31.44 11.47
C ALA A 314 -3.47 -32.79 12.05
N GLU A 315 -2.17 -33.09 12.09
CA GLU A 315 -1.65 -34.32 12.69
C GLU A 315 -1.93 -34.36 14.20
N LYS A 316 -1.68 -33.24 14.88
CA LYS A 316 -1.87 -33.14 16.33
C LYS A 316 -3.33 -33.27 16.75
N ILE A 317 -4.25 -32.58 16.07
CA ILE A 317 -5.67 -32.69 16.39
C ILE A 317 -6.23 -34.07 16.04
N ALA A 318 -5.76 -34.70 14.96
CA ALA A 318 -6.17 -36.05 14.61
C ALA A 318 -5.76 -37.07 15.68
N ALA A 319 -4.54 -36.95 16.21
CA ALA A 319 -4.07 -37.79 17.32
C ALA A 319 -4.93 -37.60 18.57
N LEU A 320 -5.20 -36.35 18.97
CA LEU A 320 -6.05 -36.03 20.13
C LEU A 320 -7.47 -36.59 19.98
N VAL A 321 -8.09 -36.44 18.81
CA VAL A 321 -9.44 -36.94 18.54
C VAL A 321 -9.47 -38.48 18.55
N ILE A 322 -8.47 -39.15 17.97
CA ILE A 322 -8.39 -40.62 17.94
C ILE A 322 -8.15 -41.18 19.35
N GLU A 323 -7.29 -40.54 20.14
CA GLU A 323 -7.03 -40.91 21.53
C GLU A 323 -8.30 -40.78 22.39
N ALA A 324 -9.02 -39.66 22.26
CA ALA A 324 -10.22 -39.39 23.03
C ALA A 324 -11.41 -40.31 22.65
N THR A 325 -11.56 -40.63 21.36
CA THR A 325 -12.75 -41.33 20.85
C THR A 325 -12.52 -42.82 20.53
N GLY A 326 -11.27 -43.28 20.48
CA GLY A 326 -10.90 -44.65 20.21
C GLY A 326 -11.54 -45.21 18.93
N LYS A 327 -12.21 -46.36 19.04
CA LYS A 327 -12.88 -47.03 17.90
C LYS A 327 -14.25 -46.43 17.52
N ARG A 328 -14.70 -45.35 18.19
CA ARG A 328 -16.01 -44.73 17.94
C ARG A 328 -16.03 -43.88 16.67
N LEU A 329 -14.87 -43.41 16.23
CA LEU A 329 -14.67 -42.74 14.94
C LEU A 329 -13.87 -43.64 13.99
N LYS A 330 -14.24 -43.60 12.71
CA LYS A 330 -13.43 -44.15 11.63
C LYS A 330 -12.25 -43.21 11.35
N ARG A 331 -11.24 -43.74 10.64
CA ARG A 331 -10.10 -42.94 10.17
C ARG A 331 -10.58 -41.69 9.42
N PRO A 332 -9.93 -40.53 9.62
CA PRO A 332 -10.30 -39.30 8.95
C PRO A 332 -10.03 -39.39 7.45
N LEU A 333 -10.88 -38.72 6.68
CA LEU A 333 -10.54 -38.27 5.33
C LEU A 333 -10.05 -36.83 5.45
N THR A 334 -8.86 -36.54 4.93
CA THR A 334 -8.27 -35.20 4.97
C THR A 334 -8.35 -34.57 3.59
N ALA A 335 -8.94 -33.38 3.52
CA ALA A 335 -8.83 -32.50 2.36
C ALA A 335 -7.87 -31.35 2.72
N ILE A 336 -6.99 -31.00 1.78
CA ILE A 336 -6.08 -29.86 1.90
C ILE A 336 -6.58 -28.81 0.92
N ARG A 337 -6.83 -27.60 1.41
CA ARG A 337 -7.22 -26.43 0.64
C ARG A 337 -6.16 -25.35 0.78
N THR A 338 -5.79 -24.76 -0.34
CA THR A 338 -4.86 -23.62 -0.33
C THR A 338 -5.60 -22.34 0.03
N VAL A 339 -4.88 -21.29 0.41
CA VAL A 339 -5.46 -19.98 0.76
C VAL A 339 -6.24 -19.42 -0.44
N GLU A 340 -5.72 -19.59 -1.65
CA GLU A 340 -6.36 -19.18 -2.91
C GLU A 340 -7.73 -19.83 -3.09
N GLN A 341 -7.84 -21.12 -2.80
CA GLN A 341 -9.08 -21.88 -2.96
C GLN A 341 -10.14 -21.41 -1.96
N VAL A 342 -9.76 -21.22 -0.69
CA VAL A 342 -10.69 -20.73 0.35
C VAL A 342 -11.17 -19.31 0.04
N MET A 343 -10.27 -18.41 -0.37
CA MET A 343 -10.63 -17.04 -0.76
C MET A 343 -11.53 -16.99 -2.01
N SER A 344 -11.38 -17.97 -2.92
CA SER A 344 -12.25 -18.10 -4.10
C SER A 344 -13.64 -18.64 -3.78
N GLU A 345 -13.76 -19.51 -2.78
CA GLU A 345 -15.02 -20.09 -2.29
C GLU A 345 -15.81 -19.11 -1.43
N GLU A 346 -15.16 -18.36 -0.54
CA GLU A 346 -15.82 -17.31 0.27
C GLU A 346 -16.44 -16.21 -0.60
N ARG A 347 -15.79 -15.85 -1.72
CA ARG A 347 -16.35 -14.91 -2.71
C ARG A 347 -17.58 -15.46 -3.43
N ALA A 348 -17.75 -16.79 -3.50
CA ALA A 348 -18.92 -17.43 -4.11
C ALA A 348 -20.06 -17.64 -3.09
N GLU A 349 -19.73 -17.93 -1.83
CA GLU A 349 -20.73 -18.12 -0.75
C GLU A 349 -21.31 -16.79 -0.22
N THR A 350 -20.53 -15.70 -0.18
CA THR A 350 -21.04 -14.35 0.19
C THR A 350 -22.10 -13.82 -0.78
N SER A 351 -22.27 -14.42 -1.97
CA SER A 351 -23.36 -14.11 -2.90
C SER A 351 -24.71 -14.77 -2.55
N LEU A 352 -24.76 -15.72 -1.61
CA LEU A 352 -25.96 -16.57 -1.40
C LEU A 352 -26.51 -16.62 0.03
N GLU A 353 -25.83 -16.07 1.04
CA GLU A 353 -26.36 -16.05 2.42
C GLU A 353 -26.45 -14.61 2.97
N GLY A 354 -27.59 -13.98 2.73
CA GLY A 354 -28.06 -12.85 3.54
C GLY A 354 -29.00 -13.38 4.63
N ALA A 355 -28.57 -13.33 5.90
CA ALA A 355 -29.43 -13.22 7.10
C ALA A 355 -28.62 -13.29 8.40
N ASP A 356 -28.15 -12.13 8.87
CA ASP A 356 -28.44 -11.58 10.21
C ASP A 356 -27.79 -10.19 10.27
N GLU A 357 -28.45 -9.21 9.65
CA GLU A 357 -28.01 -7.83 9.65
C GLU A 357 -28.22 -7.22 11.04
N ILE A 358 -27.12 -6.98 11.77
CA ILE A 358 -27.07 -5.82 12.67
C ILE A 358 -27.30 -4.60 11.76
N PRO A 359 -28.28 -3.73 12.05
CA PRO A 359 -28.53 -2.56 11.22
C PRO A 359 -27.23 -1.75 11.02
N PRO A 360 -26.86 -1.34 9.79
CA PRO A 360 -25.55 -0.75 9.49
C PRO A 360 -25.19 0.47 10.35
N HIS A 361 -26.19 1.17 10.89
CA HIS A 361 -26.00 2.30 11.80
C HIS A 361 -25.49 1.88 13.20
N ILE A 362 -25.87 0.71 13.70
CA ILE A 362 -25.44 0.19 15.02
C ILE A 362 -24.00 -0.32 14.92
N GLU A 363 -23.64 -0.98 13.81
CA GLU A 363 -22.28 -1.41 13.52
C GLU A 363 -21.31 -0.22 13.40
N LYS A 364 -21.70 0.85 12.70
CA LYS A 364 -20.90 2.09 12.61
C LYS A 364 -20.64 2.73 13.98
N GLN A 365 -21.64 2.79 14.85
CA GLN A 365 -21.52 3.46 16.15
C GLN A 365 -20.69 2.63 17.15
N ILE A 366 -20.89 1.31 17.19
CA ILE A 366 -20.08 0.41 18.02
C ILE A 366 -18.63 0.40 17.54
N THR A 367 -18.41 0.39 16.23
CA THR A 367 -17.06 0.46 15.64
C THR A 367 -16.41 1.81 15.93
N HIS A 368 -17.13 2.93 15.82
CA HIS A 368 -16.60 4.25 16.13
C HIS A 368 -16.21 4.39 17.61
N ASP A 369 -17.05 3.94 18.55
CA ASP A 369 -16.76 3.99 19.99
C ASP A 369 -15.58 3.08 20.36
N TYR A 370 -15.50 1.90 19.74
CA TYR A 370 -14.37 0.99 19.89
C TYR A 370 -13.07 1.62 19.36
N MET A 371 -13.11 2.26 18.20
CA MET A 371 -11.96 2.95 17.58
C MET A 371 -11.51 4.15 18.41
N ASP A 372 -12.45 4.96 18.91
CA ASP A 372 -12.18 6.06 19.82
C ASP A 372 -11.45 5.57 21.09
N LYS A 373 -11.94 4.47 21.68
CA LYS A 373 -11.29 3.88 22.85
C LYS A 373 -9.89 3.36 22.51
N HIS A 374 -9.76 2.60 21.43
CA HIS A 374 -8.50 2.01 20.98
C HIS A 374 -7.43 3.09 20.71
N TYR A 375 -7.78 4.15 19.99
CA TYR A 375 -6.85 5.23 19.68
C TYR A 375 -6.54 6.10 20.90
N ARG A 376 -7.48 6.28 21.84
CA ARG A 376 -7.19 6.95 23.12
C ARG A 376 -6.14 6.18 23.93
N GLU A 377 -6.27 4.86 23.99
CA GLU A 377 -5.26 4.00 24.64
C GLU A 377 -3.91 4.08 23.91
N THR A 378 -3.94 4.11 22.57
CA THR A 378 -2.74 4.26 21.73
C THR A 378 -1.99 5.58 21.99
N LEU A 379 -2.68 6.68 22.32
CA LEU A 379 -2.04 7.96 22.65
C LEU A 379 -1.18 7.91 23.93
N ASP A 380 -1.48 6.96 24.82
CA ASP A 380 -0.81 6.76 26.10
C ASP A 380 0.15 5.55 26.08
N ALA A 381 0.02 4.67 25.08
CA ALA A 381 0.90 3.51 24.88
C ALA A 381 2.23 3.87 24.17
N PRO A 382 3.35 3.21 24.54
CA PRO A 382 4.62 3.39 23.84
C PRO A 382 4.58 2.81 22.43
N LEU A 383 5.03 3.60 21.44
CA LEU A 383 5.03 3.19 20.04
C LEU A 383 6.46 3.01 19.50
N PRO A 384 6.76 1.91 18.80
CA PRO A 384 8.07 1.73 18.16
C PRO A 384 8.44 2.86 17.20
N ALA A 385 7.48 3.38 16.44
CA ALA A 385 7.66 4.51 15.52
C ALA A 385 8.07 5.83 16.22
N LEU A 386 7.92 5.91 17.54
CA LEU A 386 8.24 7.07 18.38
C LEU A 386 9.38 6.75 19.38
N ASP A 387 10.28 5.85 19.01
CA ASP A 387 11.40 5.38 19.84
C ASP A 387 10.95 4.81 21.20
N GLY A 388 9.80 4.12 21.22
CA GLY A 388 9.23 3.55 22.44
C GLY A 388 8.59 4.57 23.39
N LYS A 389 8.37 5.81 22.95
CA LYS A 389 7.58 6.81 23.68
C LYS A 389 6.12 6.77 23.25
N SER A 390 5.22 7.25 24.10
CA SER A 390 3.83 7.48 23.69
C SER A 390 3.70 8.78 22.89
N PRO A 391 2.68 8.91 22.01
CA PRO A 391 2.40 10.16 21.30
C PRO A 391 2.36 11.39 22.22
N ARG A 392 1.71 11.30 23.39
CA ARG A 392 1.68 12.40 24.37
C ARG A 392 3.04 12.77 24.95
N GLN A 393 3.93 11.79 25.10
CA GLN A 393 5.28 12.02 25.61
C GLN A 393 6.18 12.62 24.52
N ALA A 394 6.07 12.10 23.29
CA ALA A 394 6.89 12.53 22.15
C ALA A 394 6.62 14.00 21.77
N VAL A 395 5.37 14.47 21.82
CA VAL A 395 5.00 15.86 21.49
C VAL A 395 5.69 16.93 22.37
N ARG A 396 6.29 16.54 23.50
CA ARG A 396 6.99 17.49 24.38
C ARG A 396 8.30 18.03 23.82
N SER A 397 8.89 17.40 22.81
CA SER A 397 10.10 17.89 22.14
C SER A 397 9.82 18.25 20.68
N ALA A 398 10.59 19.18 20.12
CA ALA A 398 10.44 19.57 18.71
C ALA A 398 10.59 18.37 17.76
N ALA A 399 11.66 17.59 17.91
CA ALA A 399 11.90 16.37 17.11
C ALA A 399 10.81 15.30 17.33
N GLY A 400 10.27 15.19 18.56
CA GLY A 400 9.20 14.24 18.83
C GLY A 400 7.85 14.69 18.26
N ARG A 401 7.57 16.00 18.18
CA ARG A 401 6.40 16.53 17.48
C ARG A 401 6.41 16.18 16.01
N GLU A 402 7.54 16.34 15.33
CA GLU A 402 7.68 15.98 13.91
C GLU A 402 7.36 14.49 13.69
N LYS A 403 7.96 13.60 14.49
CA LYS A 403 7.66 12.16 14.43
C LYS A 403 6.18 11.83 14.67
N VAL A 404 5.53 12.55 15.58
CA VAL A 404 4.10 12.35 15.87
C VAL A 404 3.22 12.88 14.73
N VAL A 405 3.59 13.99 14.10
CA VAL A 405 2.91 14.49 12.89
C VAL A 405 3.00 13.46 11.77
N ASP A 406 4.20 12.93 11.50
CA ASP A 406 4.39 11.91 10.46
C ASP A 406 3.62 10.62 10.76
N TRP A 407 3.57 10.21 12.02
CA TRP A 407 2.78 9.06 12.46
C TRP A 407 1.27 9.27 12.25
N LEU A 408 0.73 10.44 12.59
CA LEU A 408 -0.69 10.77 12.37
C LEU A 408 -1.05 10.82 10.89
N LYS A 409 -0.17 11.37 10.04
CA LYS A 409 -0.36 11.37 8.57
C LYS A 409 -0.39 9.95 8.02
N LEU A 410 0.54 9.10 8.47
CA LEU A 410 0.59 7.70 8.06
C LEU A 410 -0.68 6.95 8.47
N LEU A 411 -1.20 7.23 9.66
CA LEU A 411 -2.45 6.66 10.17
C LEU A 411 -3.64 7.05 9.27
N GLU A 412 -3.85 8.34 9.05
CA GLU A 412 -4.94 8.84 8.19
C GLU A 412 -4.82 8.29 6.75
N ASN A 413 -3.61 8.32 6.17
CA ASN A 413 -3.38 7.86 4.79
C ASN A 413 -3.65 6.36 4.62
N ARG A 414 -3.32 5.53 5.62
CA ARG A 414 -3.58 4.09 5.58
C ARG A 414 -5.06 3.78 5.70
N SER A 415 -5.77 4.49 6.58
CA SER A 415 -7.21 4.33 6.76
C SER A 415 -7.99 4.68 5.49
N ASP A 416 -7.64 5.78 4.81
CA ASP A 416 -8.26 6.19 3.55
C ASP A 416 -8.02 5.23 2.38
N LYS A 417 -6.95 4.41 2.45
CA LYS A 417 -6.57 3.42 1.43
C LYS A 417 -7.17 2.04 1.66
N GLN A 418 -7.68 1.74 2.85
CA GLN A 418 -8.30 0.45 3.13
C GLN A 418 -9.70 0.38 2.50
N GLN A 419 -10.04 -0.77 1.91
CA GLN A 419 -11.35 -1.02 1.29
C GLN A 419 -12.50 -1.14 2.31
N ASN A 420 -12.21 -1.04 3.62
CA ASN A 420 -13.23 -1.06 4.64
C ASN A 420 -13.85 0.34 4.80
N ALA A 421 -15.08 0.50 4.31
CA ALA A 421 -15.81 1.77 4.29
C ALA A 421 -15.96 2.42 5.68
N VAL A 422 -15.94 1.65 6.77
CA VAL A 422 -16.07 2.17 8.14
C VAL A 422 -14.75 2.79 8.62
N LEU A 423 -13.61 2.23 8.22
CA LEU A 423 -12.27 2.74 8.52
C LEU A 423 -11.91 3.98 7.69
N ALA A 424 -12.37 4.04 6.45
CA ALA A 424 -12.15 5.16 5.55
C ALA A 424 -12.97 6.43 5.91
N GLU A 425 -14.05 6.29 6.69
CA GLU A 425 -14.90 7.41 7.12
C GLU A 425 -14.52 7.96 8.52
N TYR A 426 -13.53 7.37 9.22
CA TYR A 426 -13.18 7.76 10.58
C TYR A 426 -12.34 9.06 10.63
N ASP A 427 -12.84 10.09 11.32
CA ASP A 427 -12.12 11.37 11.45
C ASP A 427 -11.10 11.36 12.59
N PHE A 428 -9.82 11.30 12.24
CA PHE A 428 -8.72 11.39 13.19
C PHE A 428 -8.44 12.81 13.70
N GLY A 429 -9.21 13.83 13.26
CA GLY A 429 -9.03 15.24 13.63
C GLY A 429 -8.98 15.48 15.15
N TRP A 430 -9.67 14.67 15.95
CA TRP A 430 -9.65 14.76 17.40
C TRP A 430 -8.29 14.38 18.01
N MET A 431 -7.51 13.49 17.38
CA MET A 431 -6.18 13.11 17.83
C MET A 431 -5.20 14.27 17.64
N TRP A 432 -5.26 14.94 16.48
CA TRP A 432 -4.52 16.18 16.22
C TRP A 432 -4.87 17.25 17.25
N ALA A 433 -6.16 17.40 17.59
CA ALA A 433 -6.64 18.34 18.61
C ALA A 433 -6.05 18.04 19.99
N LYS A 434 -6.17 16.79 20.43
CA LYS A 434 -5.71 16.34 21.76
C LYS A 434 -4.20 16.46 21.94
N LEU A 435 -3.44 16.39 20.86
CA LEU A 435 -1.99 16.54 20.86
C LEU A 435 -1.54 17.99 20.60
N GLY A 436 -2.48 18.92 20.34
CA GLY A 436 -2.16 20.32 20.05
C GLY A 436 -1.46 20.52 18.71
N LEU A 437 -1.70 19.64 17.73
CA LEU A 437 -1.04 19.61 16.43
C LEU A 437 -1.97 19.97 15.26
N GLN A 438 -3.17 20.52 15.51
CA GLN A 438 -4.14 20.79 14.43
C GLN A 438 -3.62 21.68 13.32
N GLU A 439 -2.71 22.59 13.62
CA GLU A 439 -2.09 23.48 12.62
C GLU A 439 -1.27 22.73 11.56
N TYR A 440 -0.79 21.52 11.88
CA TYR A 440 -0.01 20.65 11.00
C TYR A 440 -0.89 19.76 10.10
N ARG A 441 -2.19 19.64 10.39
CA ARG A 441 -3.17 18.91 9.57
C ARG A 441 -3.66 19.78 8.41
N LYS A 442 -2.74 20.22 7.55
CA LYS A 442 -3.02 21.12 6.43
C LYS A 442 -2.18 20.85 5.20
#